data_AF-A0A7J3NP78-F1
#
_entry.id   AF-A0A7J3NP78-F1
#
_cell.length_a   1.000
_cell.length_b   1.000
_cell.length_c   1.000
_cell.angle_alpha   90.00
_cell.angle_beta   90.00
_cell.angle_gamma   90.00
#
_symmetry.space_group_name_H-M   'P 1'
#
loop_
_entity.id
_entity.type
_entity.pdbx_description
1 polymer ?
#
loop_
_entity_poly.entity_id
_entity_poly.type
_entity_poly.pdbx_seq_one_letter_code
_entity_poly.pdbx_strand_id
1 'polypeptide(L)'
;REEIFRLTGADVAVIISDTHGRPFRNGAINVAVGIAGMKPIWDRRGEKDLYGYVLHSTFVAVADELASAAELIMGQADEGIPVVIVRGYKYIKGEGSYKDLLMPPERDLFR
;
A
#
# COMPACT_ATOMS: atom_id res chain seq x y z
N ARG A 1 -8.97 -11.34 -6.24
CA ARG A 1 -9.04 -10.40 -7.40
C ARG A 1 -9.73 -11.03 -8.60
N GLU A 2 -9.22 -12.13 -9.14
CA GLU A 2 -9.81 -12.80 -10.33
C GLU A 2 -11.29 -13.11 -10.14
N GLU A 3 -11.67 -13.62 -8.97
CA GLU A 3 -13.06 -13.90 -8.65
C GLU A 3 -13.94 -12.65 -8.59
N ILE A 4 -13.41 -11.51 -8.10
CA ILE A 4 -14.11 -10.22 -8.11
C ILE A 4 -14.37 -9.80 -9.57
N PHE A 5 -13.35 -9.92 -10.43
CA PHE A 5 -13.50 -9.62 -11.85
C PHE A 5 -14.52 -10.56 -12.52
N ARG A 6 -14.47 -11.86 -12.24
CA ARG A 6 -15.39 -12.87 -12.79
C ARG A 6 -16.85 -12.57 -12.43
N LEU A 7 -17.11 -12.18 -11.19
CA LEU A 7 -18.47 -11.93 -10.68
C LEU A 7 -19.02 -10.55 -11.04
N THR A 8 -18.17 -9.55 -11.21
CA THR A 8 -18.60 -8.14 -11.30
C THR A 8 -18.17 -7.42 -12.57
N GLY A 9 -17.22 -7.97 -13.33
CA GLY A 9 -16.53 -7.30 -14.44
C GLY A 9 -15.60 -6.16 -14.00
N ALA A 10 -15.48 -5.88 -12.70
CA ALA A 10 -14.64 -4.79 -12.19
C ALA A 10 -13.17 -5.23 -12.09
N ASP A 11 -12.30 -4.57 -12.86
CA ASP A 11 -10.85 -4.74 -12.75
C ASP A 11 -10.27 -3.85 -11.65
N VAL A 12 -10.18 -4.43 -10.45
CA VAL A 12 -9.73 -3.76 -9.22
C VAL A 12 -8.38 -4.27 -8.74
N ALA A 13 -7.67 -3.42 -8.01
CA ALA A 13 -6.58 -3.86 -7.15
C ALA A 13 -7.14 -4.42 -5.83
N VAL A 14 -6.41 -5.34 -5.21
CA VAL A 14 -6.71 -5.91 -3.90
C VAL A 14 -5.47 -5.81 -3.03
N ILE A 15 -5.65 -5.30 -1.81
CA ILE A 15 -4.65 -5.27 -0.76
C ILE A 15 -5.19 -6.11 0.39
N ILE A 16 -4.36 -6.99 0.94
CA ILE A 16 -4.58 -7.64 2.23
C ILE A 16 -3.67 -6.91 3.22
N SER A 17 -4.24 -6.49 4.34
CA SER A 17 -3.52 -5.73 5.36
C SER A 17 -3.49 -6.47 6.69
N ASP A 18 -2.50 -6.15 7.51
CA ASP A 18 -2.37 -6.66 8.87
C ASP A 18 -1.80 -5.59 9.81
N THR A 19 -2.13 -5.68 11.09
CA THR A 19 -1.78 -4.68 12.11
C THR A 19 -0.32 -4.82 12.51
N HIS A 20 0.45 -3.74 12.36
CA HIS A 20 1.88 -3.70 12.66
C HIS A 20 2.23 -2.50 13.55
N GLY A 21 3.09 -2.75 14.53
CA GLY A 21 3.87 -1.69 15.18
C GLY A 21 4.94 -1.14 14.23
N ARG A 22 5.58 -0.04 14.62
CA ARG A 22 6.67 0.54 13.83
C ARG A 22 7.72 1.24 14.69
N PRO A 23 9.00 1.22 14.31
CA PRO A 23 10.07 1.84 15.09
C PRO A 23 9.78 3.31 15.44
N PHE A 24 10.20 3.69 16.65
CA PHE A 24 10.19 5.06 17.14
C PHE A 24 8.81 5.72 17.32
N ARG A 25 7.69 4.99 17.18
CA ARG A 25 6.34 5.53 17.40
C ARG A 25 5.47 4.58 18.21
N ASN A 26 4.61 5.16 19.06
CA ASN A 26 3.57 4.42 19.77
C ASN A 26 2.35 4.21 18.87
N GLY A 27 1.67 3.08 19.07
CA GLY A 27 0.49 2.67 18.31
C GLY A 27 0.83 1.84 17.08
N ALA A 28 -0.07 0.91 16.76
CA ALA A 28 -0.01 0.10 15.55
C ALA A 28 -0.84 0.75 14.43
N ILE A 29 -0.55 0.36 13.19
CA ILE A 29 -1.32 0.71 12.00
C ILE A 29 -1.41 -0.51 11.09
N ASN A 30 -2.33 -0.51 10.14
CA ASN A 30 -2.31 -1.54 9.10
C ASN A 30 -1.28 -1.24 8.01
N VAL A 31 -0.55 -2.28 7.62
CA VAL A 31 0.37 -2.29 6.46
C VAL A 31 -0.04 -3.38 5.47
N ALA A 32 0.40 -3.27 4.22
CA ALA A 32 0.07 -4.22 3.18
C ALA A 32 0.94 -5.49 3.27
N VAL A 33 0.30 -6.64 3.47
CA VAL A 33 0.94 -7.97 3.52
C VAL A 33 0.63 -8.83 2.29
N GLY A 34 -0.34 -8.42 1.47
CA GLY A 34 -0.66 -9.05 0.20
C GLY A 34 -1.18 -8.04 -0.81
N ILE A 35 -0.77 -8.13 -2.07
CA ILE A 35 -1.02 -7.10 -3.09
C ILE A 35 -1.29 -7.79 -4.43
N ALA A 36 -2.32 -7.34 -5.15
CA ALA A 36 -2.63 -7.83 -6.49
C ALA A 36 -3.26 -6.71 -7.35
N GLY A 37 -2.84 -6.61 -8.62
CA GLY A 37 -3.42 -5.68 -9.60
C GLY A 37 -2.91 -4.24 -9.51
N MET A 38 -1.91 -3.96 -8.67
CA MET A 38 -1.25 -2.65 -8.60
C MET A 38 0.24 -2.78 -8.30
N LYS A 39 1.01 -1.75 -8.68
CA LYS A 39 2.33 -1.51 -8.12
C LYS A 39 2.19 -0.96 -6.70
N PRO A 40 2.87 -1.55 -5.70
CA PRO A 40 2.69 -1.17 -4.31
C PRO A 40 3.40 0.14 -3.96
N ILE A 41 4.40 0.50 -4.77
CA ILE A 41 5.12 1.74 -4.69
C ILE A 41 4.90 2.59 -5.94
N TRP A 42 4.69 3.88 -5.70
CA TRP A 42 4.87 4.90 -6.72
C TRP A 42 6.28 5.49 -6.63
N ASP A 43 7.13 5.09 -7.58
CA ASP A 43 8.46 5.67 -7.77
C ASP A 43 8.36 6.96 -8.56
N ARG A 44 8.70 8.08 -7.93
CA ARG A 44 8.67 9.41 -8.53
C ARG A 44 10.06 9.96 -8.79
N ARG A 45 11.10 9.17 -8.57
CA ARG A 45 12.47 9.61 -8.81
C ARG A 45 12.66 9.92 -10.29
N GLY A 46 13.31 11.04 -10.58
CA GLY A 46 13.45 11.55 -11.94
C GLY A 46 12.33 12.48 -12.41
N GLU A 47 11.18 12.51 -11.74
CA GLU A 47 10.14 13.53 -11.99
C GLU A 47 10.61 14.91 -11.54
N LYS A 48 9.98 15.96 -12.07
CA LYS A 48 10.22 17.35 -11.64
C LYS A 48 9.13 17.83 -10.69
N ASP A 49 9.53 18.58 -9.68
CA ASP A 49 8.61 19.27 -8.76
C ASP A 49 8.04 20.57 -9.38
N LEU A 50 7.28 21.32 -8.57
CA LEU A 50 6.65 22.59 -8.96
C LEU A 50 7.66 23.67 -9.39
N TYR A 51 8.92 23.57 -9.00
CA TYR A 51 9.98 24.52 -9.30
C TYR A 51 10.99 23.97 -10.33
N GLY A 52 10.74 22.77 -10.85
CA GLY A 52 11.58 22.12 -11.85
C GLY A 52 12.74 21.30 -11.29
N TYR A 53 12.84 21.12 -9.97
CA TYR A 53 13.88 20.29 -9.36
C TYR A 53 13.57 18.81 -9.54
N VAL A 54 14.61 18.00 -9.77
CA VAL A 54 14.48 16.55 -9.94
C VAL A 54 14.31 15.89 -8.57
N LEU A 55 13.29 15.06 -8.46
CA LEU A 55 13.06 14.23 -7.28
C LEU A 55 14.10 13.11 -7.23
N HIS A 56 14.85 13.00 -6.14
CA HIS A 56 15.89 11.97 -5.97
C HIS A 56 15.51 10.83 -5.03
N SER A 57 14.64 11.08 -4.04
CA SER A 57 14.30 10.14 -2.97
C SER A 57 12.81 9.87 -2.84
N THR A 58 11.98 10.35 -3.77
CA THR A 58 10.53 10.24 -3.67
C THR A 58 10.06 8.88 -4.15
N PHE A 59 9.81 7.99 -3.19
CA PHE A 59 9.33 6.62 -3.39
C PHE A 59 8.21 6.39 -2.38
N VAL A 60 6.97 6.32 -2.84
CA VAL A 60 5.79 6.37 -1.96
C VAL A 60 5.20 4.97 -1.82
N ALA A 61 5.12 4.45 -0.60
CA ALA A 61 4.51 3.15 -0.28
C ALA A 61 2.97 3.23 -0.33
N VAL A 62 2.42 3.44 -1.52
CA VAL A 62 0.99 3.67 -1.77
C VAL A 62 0.11 2.55 -1.20
N ALA A 63 0.57 1.29 -1.30
CA ALA A 63 -0.19 0.18 -0.73
C ALA A 63 -0.31 0.27 0.80
N ASP A 64 0.75 0.68 1.51
CA ASP A 64 0.70 0.89 2.96
C ASP A 64 -0.15 2.10 3.32
N GLU A 65 -0.06 3.20 2.57
CA GLU A 65 -0.93 4.37 2.78
C GLU A 65 -2.41 4.01 2.68
N LEU A 66 -2.78 3.21 1.68
CA LEU A 66 -4.15 2.72 1.49
C LEU A 66 -4.57 1.74 2.58
N ALA A 67 -3.69 0.83 3.01
CA ALA A 67 -3.95 -0.12 4.09
C ALA A 67 -4.18 0.62 5.42
N SER A 68 -3.31 1.57 5.76
CA SER A 68 -3.44 2.40 6.95
C SER A 68 -4.69 3.29 6.92
N ALA A 69 -5.08 3.81 5.75
CA ALA A 69 -6.32 4.59 5.64
C ALA A 69 -7.57 3.71 5.80
N ALA A 70 -7.55 2.48 5.26
CA ALA A 70 -8.66 1.54 5.38
C ALA A 70 -8.89 1.10 6.83
N GLU A 71 -7.83 0.93 7.61
CA GLU A 71 -7.87 0.60 9.04
C GLU A 71 -8.82 1.51 9.83
N LEU A 72 -8.79 2.82 9.58
CA LEU A 72 -9.63 3.79 10.30
C LEU A 72 -11.12 3.50 10.19
N ILE A 73 -11.52 2.77 9.16
CA ILE A 73 -12.89 2.30 8.92
C ILE A 73 -13.07 0.84 9.36
N MET A 74 -12.04 -0.01 9.19
CA MET A 74 -12.09 -1.41 9.59
C MET A 74 -12.19 -1.59 11.11
N GLY A 75 -11.52 -0.71 11.87
CA GLY A 75 -11.32 -0.90 13.30
C GLY A 75 -10.15 -1.83 13.62
N GLN A 76 -9.88 -2.01 14.91
CA GLN A 76 -8.77 -2.82 15.43
C GLN A 76 -9.25 -3.94 16.38
N ALA A 77 -10.55 -4.13 16.51
CA ALA A 77 -11.15 -5.06 17.46
C ALA A 77 -12.44 -5.69 16.88
N ASP A 78 -13.57 -5.46 17.52
CA ASP A 78 -14.85 -6.13 17.28
C ASP A 78 -15.81 -5.32 16.39
N GLU A 79 -15.31 -4.26 15.72
CA GLU A 79 -16.12 -3.41 14.85
C GLU A 79 -16.74 -4.19 13.67
N GLY A 80 -16.15 -5.33 13.31
CA GLY A 80 -16.75 -6.28 12.37
C GLY A 80 -16.75 -5.81 10.92
N ILE A 81 -15.82 -4.93 10.55
CA ILE A 81 -15.67 -4.38 9.19
C ILE A 81 -14.37 -4.93 8.55
N PRO A 82 -14.37 -6.14 7.97
CA PRO A 82 -13.15 -6.77 7.47
C PRO A 82 -12.73 -6.32 6.06
N VAL A 83 -13.57 -5.55 5.35
CA VAL A 83 -13.34 -5.15 3.96
C VAL A 83 -13.76 -3.70 3.75
N VAL A 84 -12.86 -2.91 3.15
CA VAL A 84 -13.09 -1.51 2.77
C VAL A 84 -12.85 -1.34 1.28
N ILE A 85 -13.70 -0.54 0.62
CA ILE A 85 -13.54 -0.17 -0.79
C ILE A 85 -13.04 1.26 -0.87
N VAL A 86 -11.80 1.44 -1.35
CA VAL A 86 -11.26 2.76 -1.67
C VAL A 86 -11.59 3.10 -3.13
N ARG A 87 -12.24 4.25 -3.35
CA ARG A 87 -12.65 4.72 -4.69
C ARG A 87 -12.13 6.13 -4.95
N GLY A 88 -11.78 6.41 -6.21
CA GLY A 88 -11.32 7.73 -6.67
C GLY A 88 -9.80 7.93 -6.62
N TYR A 89 -9.07 7.05 -5.94
CA TYR A 89 -7.61 7.05 -5.98
C TYR A 89 -7.08 6.47 -7.30
N LYS A 90 -6.16 7.19 -7.96
CA LYS A 90 -5.50 6.75 -9.18
C LYS A 90 -4.21 6.02 -8.83
N TYR A 91 -4.22 4.71 -8.89
CA TYR A 91 -3.04 3.87 -8.66
C TYR A 91 -2.43 3.37 -9.97
N ILE A 92 -1.15 2.99 -9.92
CA ILE A 92 -0.46 2.38 -11.06
C ILE A 92 -0.86 0.91 -11.13
N LYS A 93 -1.57 0.51 -12.18
CA LYS A 93 -1.90 -0.89 -12.46
C LYS A 93 -0.63 -1.67 -12.80
N GLY A 94 -0.60 -2.93 -12.39
CA GLY A 94 0.48 -3.84 -12.74
C GLY A 94 0.62 -5.01 -11.79
N GLU A 95 1.59 -5.86 -12.06
CA GLU A 95 2.01 -6.92 -11.14
C GLU A 95 2.93 -6.34 -10.08
N GLY A 96 2.56 -6.49 -8.82
CA GLY A 96 3.31 -6.03 -7.66
C GLY A 96 3.10 -6.98 -6.50
N SER A 97 4.05 -6.99 -5.57
CA SER A 97 4.04 -7.86 -4.40
C SER A 97 4.35 -7.07 -3.14
N TYR A 98 3.86 -7.53 -1.99
CA TYR A 98 4.30 -6.97 -0.71
C TYR A 98 5.83 -7.04 -0.53
N LYS A 99 6.50 -7.99 -1.21
CA LYS A 99 7.97 -8.09 -1.22
C LYS A 99 8.66 -6.84 -1.77
N ASP A 100 7.99 -6.10 -2.66
CA ASP A 100 8.55 -4.85 -3.21
C ASP A 100 8.61 -3.74 -2.13
N LEU A 101 7.80 -3.84 -1.07
CA LEU A 101 7.82 -2.93 0.08
C LEU A 101 8.92 -3.27 1.09
N LEU A 102 9.43 -4.50 1.05
CA LEU A 102 10.44 -4.95 2.00
C LEU A 102 11.79 -4.35 1.63
N MET A 103 12.49 -3.85 2.65
CA MET A 103 13.88 -3.47 2.49
C MET A 103 14.71 -4.72 2.19
N PRO A 104 15.57 -4.72 1.16
CA PRO A 104 16.42 -5.85 0.89
C PRO A 104 17.44 -6.02 2.03
N PRO A 105 17.84 -7.27 2.37
CA PRO A 105 18.67 -7.55 3.54
C PRO A 105 19.99 -6.78 3.58
N GLU A 106 20.57 -6.48 2.42
CA GLU A 106 21.85 -5.77 2.30
C GLU A 106 21.74 -4.29 2.70
N ARG A 107 20.51 -3.75 2.76
CA ARG A 107 20.22 -2.36 3.16
C ARG A 107 19.57 -2.26 4.53
N ASP A 108 19.17 -3.39 5.11
CA ASP A 108 18.47 -3.45 6.39
C ASP A 108 19.49 -3.52 7.55
N LEU A 109 19.78 -2.36 8.13
CA LEU A 109 20.75 -2.22 9.24
C LEU A 109 20.18 -2.64 10.60
N PHE A 110 18.90 -3.01 10.67
CA PHE A 110 18.18 -3.28 11.93
C PHE A 110 17.76 -4.75 12.10
N ARG A 111 18.02 -5.58 11.09
CA ARG A 111 17.67 -7.00 11.06
C ARG A 111 18.68 -7.89 11.76
#